data_AF-A0A2M8TYG6-F1
#
_entry.id   AF-A0A2M8TYG6-F1
#
_cell.length_a   1.000
_cell.length_b   1.000
_cell.length_c   1.000
_cell.angle_alpha   90.00
_cell.angle_beta   90.00
_cell.angle_gamma   90.00
#
_symmetry.space_group_name_H-M   'P 1'
#
loop_
_entity.id
_entity.type
_entity.pdbx_description
1 polymer ?
#
loop_
_entity_poly.entity_id
_entity_poly.type
_entity_poly.pdbx_seq_one_letter_code
_entity_poly.pdbx_strand_id
1 'polypeptide(L)'
;MQSRPVLVVDFGAQYAQLIARRVREAKVYSEVVPHTMSVAAMLAKNPAAVILSGGPASVYAAGAPSLDPALLAAGVPVFGMCYGFQAMVQALGGTVAHTGTGEYG
;
A
#
# COMPACT_ATOMS: atom_id res chain seq x y z
N MET A 1 -17.04 -19.33 7.62
CA MET A 1 -16.42 -18.67 6.45
C MET A 1 -15.21 -17.91 6.97
N GLN A 2 -13.99 -18.26 6.56
CA GLN A 2 -12.80 -17.53 7.02
C GLN A 2 -12.83 -16.11 6.45
N SER A 3 -12.66 -15.11 7.31
CA SER A 3 -12.67 -13.71 6.90
C SER A 3 -11.41 -13.42 6.08
N ARG A 4 -11.56 -13.06 4.80
CA ARG A 4 -10.45 -12.61 3.95
C ARG A 4 -10.17 -11.14 4.26
N PRO A 5 -9.01 -10.80 4.87
CA PRO A 5 -8.75 -9.42 5.30
C PRO A 5 -8.51 -8.50 4.11
N VAL A 6 -8.77 -7.21 4.29
CA VAL A 6 -8.11 -6.17 3.52
C VAL A 6 -6.81 -5.80 4.24
N LEU A 7 -5.67 -5.97 3.57
CA LEU A 7 -4.37 -5.58 4.13
C LEU A 7 -4.13 -4.11 3.83
N VAL A 8 -3.79 -3.32 4.84
CA VAL A 8 -3.35 -1.93 4.70
C VAL A 8 -1.85 -1.90 4.94
N VAL A 9 -1.10 -1.76 3.86
CA VAL A 9 0.36 -1.68 3.88
C VAL A 9 0.77 -0.28 4.31
N ASP A 10 1.48 -0.18 5.42
CA ASP A 10 1.93 1.08 5.99
C ASP A 10 3.32 1.47 5.46
N PHE A 11 3.37 2.52 4.65
CA PHE A 11 4.59 3.17 4.15
C PHE A 11 5.08 4.30 5.06
N GLY A 12 4.65 4.33 6.32
CA GLY A 12 4.98 5.36 7.30
C GLY A 12 4.03 6.56 7.28
N ALA A 13 2.84 6.40 6.71
CA ALA A 13 1.81 7.45 6.75
C ALA A 13 1.17 7.55 8.13
N GLN A 14 0.90 8.79 8.55
CA GLN A 14 0.03 9.08 9.68
C GLN A 14 -1.38 8.45 9.55
N TYR A 15 -1.79 8.06 8.33
CA TYR A 15 -3.15 7.68 8.00
C TYR A 15 -3.39 6.17 7.79
N ALA A 16 -2.38 5.30 7.87
CA ALA A 16 -2.61 3.84 7.66
C ALA A 16 -3.66 3.27 8.64
N GLN A 17 -3.63 3.71 9.90
CA GLN A 17 -4.63 3.35 10.90
C GLN A 17 -6.04 3.88 10.59
N LEU A 18 -6.15 5.09 10.01
CA LEU A 18 -7.43 5.65 9.59
C LEU A 18 -8.01 4.89 8.39
N ILE A 19 -7.18 4.52 7.41
CA ILE A 19 -7.60 3.68 6.28
C ILE A 19 -8.16 2.35 6.81
N ALA A 20 -7.43 1.67 7.69
CA ALA A 20 -7.89 0.42 8.29
C ALA A 20 -9.20 0.61 9.07
N ARG A 21 -9.35 1.72 9.79
CA ARG A 21 -10.62 2.06 10.47
C ARG A 21 -11.76 2.24 9.47
N ARG A 22 -11.57 2.94 8.35
CA ARG A 22 -12.60 3.14 7.32
C ARG A 22 -13.04 1.84 6.67
N VAL A 23 -12.11 0.91 6.45
CA VAL A 23 -12.44 -0.44 5.97
C VAL A 23 -13.32 -1.19 7.00
N ARG A 24 -13.01 -1.09 8.29
CA ARG A 24 -13.83 -1.69 9.35
C ARG A 24 -15.22 -1.06 9.46
N GLU A 25 -15.33 0.26 9.27
CA GLU A 25 -16.61 0.97 9.22
C GLU A 25 -17.48 0.51 8.03
N ALA A 26 -16.85 0.07 6.93
CA ALA A 26 -17.51 -0.61 5.81
C ALA A 26 -17.85 -2.09 6.07
N LYS A 27 -17.74 -2.56 7.32
CA LYS A 27 -18.02 -3.94 7.78
C LYS A 27 -17.10 -5.01 7.18
N VAL A 28 -15.87 -4.63 6.80
CA VAL A 28 -14.85 -5.55 6.28
C VAL A 28 -13.69 -5.65 7.28
N TYR A 29 -13.21 -6.86 7.54
CA TYR A 29 -12.04 -7.06 8.41
C TYR A 29 -10.77 -6.52 7.74
N SER A 30 -9.92 -5.84 8.51
CA SER A 30 -8.70 -5.20 8.01
C SER A 30 -7.52 -5.43 8.94
N GLU A 31 -6.32 -5.55 8.39
CA GLU A 31 -5.07 -5.58 9.15
C GLU A 31 -4.11 -4.53 8.63
N VAL A 32 -3.43 -3.81 9.53
CA VAL A 32 -2.30 -2.96 9.15
C VAL A 32 -1.03 -3.80 9.16
N VAL A 33 -0.28 -3.80 8.07
CA VAL A 33 0.97 -4.56 7.92
C VAL A 33 2.10 -3.62 7.50
N PRO A 34 3.35 -3.86 7.93
CA PRO A 34 4.48 -3.03 7.51
C PRO A 34 4.79 -3.25 6.03
N HIS A 35 5.28 -2.21 5.35
CA HIS A 35 5.75 -2.31 3.96
C HIS A 35 6.92 -3.29 3.75
N THR A 36 7.59 -3.71 4.83
CA THR A 36 8.66 -4.71 4.81
C THR A 36 8.16 -6.15 4.84
N MET A 37 6.86 -6.39 5.03
CA MET A 37 6.26 -7.72 4.96
C MET A 37 6.43 -8.28 3.54
N SER A 38 6.88 -9.53 3.41
CA SER A 38 7.07 -10.13 2.10
C SER A 38 5.74 -10.40 1.38
N VAL A 39 5.75 -10.37 0.05
CA VAL A 39 4.57 -10.69 -0.77
C VAL A 39 4.01 -12.07 -0.42
N ALA A 40 4.89 -13.07 -0.24
CA ALA A 40 4.47 -14.41 0.18
C ALA A 40 3.71 -14.41 1.51
N ALA A 41 4.17 -13.65 2.51
CA ALA A 41 3.48 -13.53 3.79
C ALA A 41 2.14 -12.77 3.67
N MET A 42 2.07 -11.74 2.81
CA MET A 42 0.81 -11.05 2.52
C MET A 42 -0.20 -11.99 1.85
N LEU A 43 0.21 -12.75 0.84
CA LEU A 43 -0.65 -13.68 0.11
C LEU A 43 -1.07 -14.88 0.96
N ALA A 44 -0.22 -15.35 1.87
CA ALA A 44 -0.56 -16.41 2.82
C ALA A 44 -1.74 -16.05 3.74
N LYS A 45 -2.02 -14.76 3.95
CA LYS A 45 -3.21 -14.28 4.66
C LYS A 45 -4.50 -14.36 3.83
N ASN A 46 -4.42 -14.79 2.55
CA ASN A 46 -5.52 -14.87 1.60
C ASN A 46 -6.37 -13.59 1.54
N PRO A 47 -5.76 -12.42 1.28
CA PRO A 47 -6.44 -11.14 1.36
C PRO A 47 -7.55 -11.00 0.31
N ALA A 48 -8.58 -10.24 0.65
CA ALA A 48 -9.62 -9.81 -0.28
C ALA A 48 -9.13 -8.66 -1.18
N ALA A 49 -8.31 -7.77 -0.63
CA ALA A 49 -7.65 -6.66 -1.32
C ALA A 49 -6.43 -6.18 -0.53
N VAL A 50 -5.58 -5.39 -1.18
CA VAL A 50 -4.46 -4.69 -0.55
C VAL A 50 -4.58 -3.19 -0.81
N ILE A 51 -4.43 -2.38 0.24
CA ILE A 51 -4.34 -0.92 0.15
C ILE A 51 -2.93 -0.51 0.51
N LEU A 52 -2.26 0.22 -0.39
CA LEU A 52 -0.95 0.82 -0.19
C LEU A 52 -1.16 2.24 0.33
N SER A 53 -0.78 2.50 1.58
CA SER A 53 -0.97 3.81 2.21
C SER A 53 -0.07 4.88 1.56
N GLY A 54 -0.34 6.13 1.92
CA GLY A 54 0.61 7.21 1.65
C GLY A 54 1.88 7.07 2.49
N GLY A 55 2.77 8.04 2.39
CA GLY A 55 3.98 8.13 3.20
C GLY A 55 4.56 9.53 3.11
N PRO A 56 5.26 10.01 4.14
CA PRO A 56 5.95 11.30 4.10
C PRO A 56 7.21 11.25 3.21
N ALA A 57 7.67 10.04 2.88
CA ALA A 57 8.88 9.83 2.11
C ALA A 57 8.67 10.25 0.65
N SER A 58 9.73 10.78 0.05
CA SER A 58 9.84 10.92 -1.39
C SER A 58 10.21 9.56 -1.98
N VAL A 59 9.48 9.04 -2.97
CA VAL A 59 9.79 7.75 -3.64
C VAL A 59 11.17 7.72 -4.30
N TYR A 60 11.83 8.86 -4.43
CA TYR A 60 13.15 9.00 -5.05
C TYR A 60 14.30 8.97 -4.05
N ALA A 61 14.02 8.97 -2.74
CA ALA A 61 15.06 8.94 -1.73
C ALA A 61 15.81 7.59 -1.76
N ALA A 62 17.12 7.61 -1.53
CA ALA A 62 17.88 6.37 -1.38
C ALA A 62 17.33 5.57 -0.19
N GLY A 63 16.93 4.32 -0.43
CA GLY A 63 16.27 3.46 0.57
C GLY A 63 14.77 3.74 0.75
N ALA A 64 14.15 4.53 -0.14
CA ALA A 64 12.72 4.71 -0.14
C ALA A 64 12.00 3.34 -0.23
N PRO A 65 10.95 3.12 0.56
CA PRO A 65 10.15 1.91 0.49
C PRO A 65 9.69 1.60 -0.95
N SER A 66 10.12 0.47 -1.50
CA SER A 66 9.68 0.01 -2.81
C SER A 66 8.56 -1.02 -2.68
N LEU A 67 7.78 -1.16 -3.75
CA LEU A 67 6.77 -2.21 -3.88
C LEU A 67 7.33 -3.34 -4.75
N ASP A 68 7.24 -4.57 -4.26
CA ASP A 68 7.57 -5.76 -5.05
C ASP A 68 6.50 -5.95 -6.16
N PRO A 69 6.86 -5.92 -7.46
CA PRO A 69 5.92 -6.09 -8.57
C PRO A 69 5.15 -7.41 -8.52
N ALA A 70 5.68 -8.44 -7.86
CA ALA A 70 5.00 -9.72 -7.70
C ALA A 70 3.65 -9.57 -6.99
N LEU A 71 3.49 -8.56 -6.11
CA LEU A 71 2.20 -8.29 -5.46
C LEU A 71 1.13 -7.87 -6.49
N LEU A 72 1.51 -7.06 -7.47
CA LEU A 72 0.61 -6.56 -8.52
C LEU A 72 0.26 -7.66 -9.53
N ALA A 73 1.15 -8.64 -9.71
CA ALA A 73 0.92 -9.81 -10.56
C ALA A 73 0.11 -10.93 -9.86
N ALA A 74 -0.11 -10.85 -8.55
CA ALA A 74 -0.71 -11.94 -7.75
C ALA A 74 -2.23 -12.12 -7.93
N GLY A 75 -2.89 -11.29 -8.75
CA GLY A 75 -4.34 -11.35 -9.00
C GLY A 75 -5.23 -10.87 -7.84
N VAL A 76 -4.63 -10.34 -6.77
CA VAL A 76 -5.36 -9.67 -5.68
C VAL A 76 -5.56 -8.20 -6.06
N PRO A 77 -6.76 -7.61 -5.88
CA PRO A 77 -6.96 -6.18 -6.12
C PRO A 77 -6.04 -5.31 -5.24
N VAL A 78 -5.33 -4.36 -5.86
CA VAL A 78 -4.43 -3.43 -5.17
C VAL A 78 -4.85 -1.98 -5.42
N PHE A 79 -4.98 -1.20 -4.37
CA PHE A 79 -5.29 0.24 -4.42
C PHE A 79 -4.17 1.06 -3.78
N GLY A 80 -3.55 1.97 -4.54
CA GLY A 80 -2.49 2.85 -4.03
C GLY A 80 -2.96 4.27 -3.77
N MET A 81 -2.58 4.83 -2.61
CA MET A 81 -2.89 6.21 -2.24
C MET A 81 -1.60 7.03 -2.12
N CYS A 82 -1.53 8.18 -2.79
CA CYS A 82 -0.37 9.09 -2.74
C CYS A 82 0.96 8.33 -2.99
N TYR A 83 1.83 8.20 -1.98
CA TYR A 83 3.06 7.40 -2.05
C TYR A 83 2.80 5.98 -2.58
N GLY A 84 1.78 5.28 -2.08
CA GLY A 84 1.44 3.93 -2.53
C GLY A 84 1.13 3.86 -4.02
N PHE A 85 0.52 4.91 -4.59
CA PHE A 85 0.31 5.01 -6.04
C PHE A 85 1.61 5.25 -6.80
N GLN A 86 2.47 6.13 -6.30
CA GLN A 86 3.80 6.38 -6.89
C GLN A 86 4.66 5.10 -6.90
N ALA A 87 4.65 4.34 -5.81
CA ALA A 87 5.33 3.05 -5.70
C ALA A 87 4.79 2.02 -6.71
N MET A 88 3.46 1.99 -6.95
CA MET A 88 2.86 1.16 -8.00
C MET A 88 3.33 1.56 -9.40
N VAL A 89 3.37 2.86 -9.70
CA VAL A 89 3.83 3.37 -11.00
C VAL A 89 5.27 2.90 -11.26
N GLN A 90 6.17 3.07 -10.28
CA GLN A 90 7.56 2.62 -10.40
C GLN A 90 7.66 1.10 -10.56
N ALA A 91 6.93 0.31 -9.77
CA ALA A 91 6.94 -1.15 -9.83
C ALA A 91 6.46 -1.69 -11.19
N LEU A 92 5.62 -0.94 -11.90
CA LEU A 92 5.13 -1.28 -13.24
C LEU A 92 6.00 -0.69 -14.38
N GLY A 93 7.17 -0.14 -14.05
CA GLY A 93 8.10 0.43 -15.04
C GLY A 93 7.71 1.82 -15.54
N GLY A 94 6.73 2.46 -14.90
CA GLY A 94 6.35 3.84 -15.17
C GLY A 94 7.31 4.85 -14.55
N THR A 95 7.14 6.12 -14.90
CA THR A 95 7.92 7.23 -14.34
C THR A 95 7.02 8.13 -13.50
N VAL A 96 7.45 8.42 -12.28
CA VAL A 96 6.86 9.47 -11.45
C VAL A 96 7.68 10.74 -11.72
N ALA A 97 7.01 11.87 -11.95
CA ALA A 97 7.68 13.16 -12.13
C ALA A 97 7.90 13.85 -10.78
N HIS A 98 9.05 14.52 -10.61
CA HIS A 98 9.38 15.25 -9.38
C HIS A 98 9.08 16.73 -9.56
N THR A 99 8.05 17.24 -8.88
CA THR A 99 7.61 18.65 -8.98
C THR A 99 8.23 19.56 -7.91
N GLY A 100 8.96 19.02 -6.93
CA GLY A 100 9.74 19.80 -5.96
C GLY A 100 8.98 20.20 -4.69
N THR A 101 7.65 20.18 -4.70
CA THR A 101 6.82 20.62 -3.57
C THR A 101 5.75 19.58 -3.26
N GLY A 102 5.61 19.20 -1.99
CA GLY A 102 4.46 18.39 -1.54
C GLY A 102 3.22 19.26 -1.40
N GLU A 103 2.12 18.84 -2.00
CA GLU A 103 0.83 19.55 -1.94
C GLU A 103 -0.16 18.76 -1.07
N TYR A 104 -0.79 19.44 -0.12
CA TYR A 104 -1.86 18.93 0.73
C TYR A 104 -2.92 20.02 0.83
N GLY A 105 -4.19 19.70 0.54
CA GLY A 105 -5.30 20.66 0.49
C GLY A 105 -6.66 20.00 0.51
#